data_AF-A0A4V0HVP3-F1
#
_entry.id   AF-A0A4V0HVP3-F1
#
_cell.length_a   1.000
_cell.length_b   1.000
_cell.length_c   1.000
_cell.angle_alpha   90.00
_cell.angle_beta   90.00
_cell.angle_gamma   90.00
#
_symmetry.space_group_name_H-M   'P 1'
#
loop_
_entity.id
_entity.type
_entity.pdbx_description
1 polymer ?
#
loop_
_entity_poly.entity_id
_entity_poly.type
_entity_poly.pdbx_seq_one_letter_code
_entity_poly.pdbx_strand_id
1 'polypeptide(L)'
;MSGTRFVVRRRNWRWAPGNVDTPRGWVCFPGPGSEVAGFESFDAAEADRTLRESAVRQRMNPFECGPLSSVTTLPDPILRDFLMDAGVEPPAAGVSWADWWTAIRPTMPEEQQARVWQAADKVRFFEVTEEPDAPQVHVVVDVTWEERDGVHVAERDGGELIRACRSVKRAGEIARGRANQRRITLAGQHAVDAAPFADCRPSHVPDPFAPGSTRLLRLPRASFCEVVSIPFDDSRYDAIQGIGEDRVCVVIRHDYSVRPEGACNEGAAYLGVPVNAFADWDDAANYANELKTQARSWFNPFSLGLLPEQLVILRSVHRFYEFVRTLGVSPPHDEDWQGWWAEFIQPLPIQTRDQLWNIIAIRLYTVVDVPFEK
;
A
#
# COMPACT_ATOMS: atom_id res chain seq x y z
N MET A 1 2.02 -15.68 26.71
CA MET A 1 1.41 -16.08 25.43
C MET A 1 0.58 -14.90 24.99
N SER A 2 1.03 -14.15 23.98
CA SER A 2 0.18 -13.13 23.36
C SER A 2 -1.03 -13.85 22.77
N GLY A 3 -2.23 -13.39 23.08
CA GLY A 3 -3.42 -13.88 22.38
C GLY A 3 -3.31 -13.61 20.89
N THR A 4 -4.04 -14.34 20.07
CA THR A 4 -4.33 -13.91 18.71
C THR A 4 -5.64 -13.14 18.74
N ARG A 5 -5.70 -11.97 18.13
CA ARG A 5 -6.96 -11.23 17.89
C ARG A 5 -7.28 -11.22 16.39
N PHE A 6 -8.55 -11.36 16.04
CA PHE A 6 -9.03 -11.31 14.66
C PHE A 6 -9.72 -9.99 14.41
N VAL A 7 -9.24 -9.23 13.43
CA VAL A 7 -9.70 -7.87 13.17
C VAL A 7 -10.43 -7.83 11.84
N VAL A 8 -11.66 -7.32 11.84
CA VAL A 8 -12.41 -7.01 10.61
C VAL A 8 -12.00 -5.62 10.15
N ARG A 9 -11.36 -5.53 8.99
CA ARG A 9 -10.90 -4.28 8.38
C ARG A 9 -11.73 -3.93 7.16
N ARG A 10 -12.07 -2.65 7.00
CA ARG A 10 -12.68 -2.10 5.80
C ARG A 10 -11.59 -1.75 4.80
N ARG A 11 -11.61 -2.37 3.62
CA ARG A 11 -10.67 -2.07 2.53
C ARG A 11 -10.83 -0.64 2.02
N ASN A 12 -9.73 -0.06 1.53
CA ASN A 12 -9.60 1.35 1.17
C ASN A 12 -10.24 1.68 -0.20
N TRP A 13 -11.52 1.34 -0.37
CA TRP A 13 -12.31 1.73 -1.53
C TRP A 13 -12.60 3.22 -1.52
N ARG A 14 -12.25 3.92 -2.61
CA ARG A 14 -12.55 5.35 -2.79
C ARG A 14 -13.12 5.58 -4.18
N TRP A 15 -14.01 6.56 -4.27
CA TRP A 15 -14.51 7.03 -5.55
C TRP A 15 -13.42 7.80 -6.29
N ALA A 16 -13.11 7.36 -7.51
CA ALA A 16 -12.21 8.05 -8.42
C ALA A 16 -13.04 8.74 -9.52
N PRO A 17 -12.92 10.07 -9.70
CA PRO A 17 -13.42 10.71 -10.91
C PRO A 17 -12.54 10.19 -12.06
N GLY A 18 -13.11 9.38 -12.95
CA GLY A 18 -12.33 8.73 -14.02
C GLY A 18 -11.52 9.70 -14.86
N ASN A 19 -10.52 9.19 -15.57
CA ASN A 19 -9.76 9.93 -16.56
C ASN A 19 -9.86 9.27 -17.95
N VAL A 20 -9.05 9.72 -18.92
CA VAL A 20 -9.09 9.20 -20.30
C VAL A 20 -8.77 7.69 -20.34
N ASP A 21 -7.95 7.20 -19.42
CA ASP A 21 -7.43 5.83 -19.40
C ASP A 21 -8.14 4.94 -18.38
N THR A 22 -8.85 5.53 -17.40
CA THR A 22 -9.55 4.81 -16.32
C THR A 22 -10.99 5.28 -16.18
N PRO A 23 -11.98 4.38 -16.34
CA PRO A 23 -13.37 4.74 -16.18
C PRO A 23 -13.65 5.21 -14.75
N ARG A 24 -14.63 6.11 -14.62
CA ARG A 24 -15.14 6.58 -13.32
C ARG A 24 -15.66 5.40 -12.52
N GLY A 25 -15.25 5.31 -11.25
CA GLY A 25 -15.66 4.19 -10.39
C GLY A 25 -14.99 4.16 -9.03
N TRP A 26 -15.28 3.10 -8.29
CA TRP A 26 -14.62 2.76 -7.03
C TRP A 26 -13.28 2.06 -7.31
N VAL A 27 -12.22 2.56 -6.69
CA VAL A 27 -10.89 1.95 -6.75
C VAL A 27 -10.49 1.54 -5.35
N CYS A 28 -10.01 0.30 -5.19
CA CYS A 28 -9.44 -0.17 -3.94
C CYS A 28 -7.96 0.23 -3.90
N PHE A 29 -7.63 1.20 -3.06
CA PHE A 29 -6.23 1.57 -2.84
C PHE A 29 -5.51 0.45 -2.08
N PRO A 30 -4.22 0.23 -2.37
CA PRO A 30 -3.40 -0.68 -1.57
C PRO A 30 -3.26 -0.16 -0.13
N GLY A 31 -2.78 -1.04 0.75
CA GLY A 31 -2.54 -0.73 2.15
C GLY A 31 -3.57 -1.35 3.10
N PRO A 32 -3.26 -1.38 4.41
CA PRO A 32 -4.15 -1.92 5.42
C PRO A 32 -5.46 -1.13 5.45
N GLY A 33 -6.58 -1.84 5.39
CA GLY A 33 -7.89 -1.23 5.61
C GLY A 33 -8.03 -0.63 7.01
N SER A 34 -9.10 0.14 7.24
CA SER A 34 -9.41 0.67 8.58
C SER A 34 -10.02 -0.42 9.45
N GLU A 35 -9.52 -0.62 10.68
CA GLU A 35 -10.14 -1.50 11.68
C GLU A 35 -11.57 -1.04 11.99
N VAL A 36 -12.53 -1.97 11.91
CA VAL A 36 -13.96 -1.73 12.17
C VAL A 36 -14.42 -2.45 13.42
N ALA A 37 -13.90 -3.66 13.66
CA ALA A 37 -14.22 -4.49 14.83
C ALA A 37 -13.09 -5.50 15.09
N GLY A 38 -12.94 -5.93 16.35
CA GLY A 38 -11.99 -6.95 16.78
C GLY A 38 -12.69 -8.08 17.53
N PHE A 39 -12.19 -9.31 17.39
CA PHE A 39 -12.79 -10.54 17.91
C PHE A 39 -11.72 -11.48 18.46
N GLU A 40 -12.10 -12.31 19.42
CA GLU A 40 -11.22 -13.36 19.98
C GLU A 40 -11.14 -14.61 19.11
N SER A 41 -12.08 -14.80 18.17
CA SER A 41 -12.11 -15.97 17.27
C SER A 41 -12.32 -15.57 15.83
N PHE A 42 -11.74 -16.37 14.93
CA PHE A 42 -11.87 -16.20 13.49
C PHE A 42 -13.33 -16.32 13.04
N ASP A 43 -14.08 -17.30 13.55
CA ASP A 43 -15.48 -17.55 13.16
C ASP A 43 -16.38 -16.35 13.49
N ALA A 44 -16.17 -15.70 14.65
CA ALA A 44 -16.91 -14.49 15.01
C ALA A 44 -16.57 -13.31 14.10
N ALA A 45 -15.29 -13.13 13.76
CA ALA A 45 -14.84 -12.10 12.83
C ALA A 45 -15.40 -12.32 11.42
N GLU A 46 -15.42 -13.57 10.94
CA GLU A 46 -15.90 -13.92 9.61
C GLU A 46 -17.42 -13.78 9.49
N ALA A 47 -18.17 -14.07 10.56
CA ALA A 47 -19.60 -13.80 10.65
C ALA A 47 -19.89 -12.28 10.56
N ASP A 48 -19.15 -11.44 11.30
CA ASP A 48 -19.28 -9.98 11.22
C ASP A 48 -18.86 -9.44 9.84
N ARG A 49 -17.75 -9.92 9.27
CA ARG A 49 -17.31 -9.59 7.91
C ARG A 49 -18.42 -9.89 6.90
N THR A 50 -19.01 -11.08 6.95
CA THR A 50 -20.08 -11.51 6.05
C THR A 50 -21.33 -10.63 6.17
N LEU A 51 -21.74 -10.31 7.41
CA LEU A 51 -22.87 -9.42 7.67
C LEU A 51 -22.65 -8.00 7.12
N ARG A 52 -21.45 -7.44 7.28
CA ARG A 52 -21.13 -6.10 6.75
C ARG A 52 -21.00 -6.09 5.24
N GLU A 53 -20.39 -7.15 4.69
CA GLU A 53 -20.22 -7.34 3.26
C GLU A 53 -21.60 -7.40 2.59
N SER A 54 -22.56 -8.18 3.12
CA SER A 54 -23.92 -8.26 2.58
C SER A 54 -24.63 -6.90 2.61
N ALA A 55 -24.53 -6.15 3.70
CA ALA A 55 -25.11 -4.81 3.82
C ALA A 55 -24.52 -3.80 2.80
N VAL A 56 -23.23 -3.91 2.45
CA VAL A 56 -22.63 -3.09 1.40
C VAL A 56 -23.07 -3.54 0.01
N ARG A 57 -23.16 -4.85 -0.24
CA ARG A 57 -23.61 -5.41 -1.52
C ARG A 57 -25.04 -5.02 -1.89
N GLN A 58 -25.89 -4.73 -0.90
CA GLN A 58 -27.25 -4.19 -1.09
C GLN A 58 -27.32 -2.75 -1.64
N ARG A 59 -26.20 -2.03 -1.73
CA ARG A 59 -26.20 -0.63 -2.19
C ARG A 59 -25.13 -0.32 -3.24
N MET A 60 -24.21 -1.25 -3.46
CA MET A 60 -23.10 -1.06 -4.38
C MET A 60 -23.38 -1.72 -5.73
N ASN A 61 -22.76 -1.15 -6.76
CA ASN A 61 -22.63 -1.77 -8.07
C ASN A 61 -21.25 -2.45 -8.16
N PRO A 62 -21.15 -3.79 -8.28
CA PRO A 62 -19.86 -4.46 -8.38
C PRO A 62 -19.07 -4.01 -9.61
N PHE A 63 -19.74 -3.63 -10.70
CA PHE A 63 -19.11 -3.22 -11.95
C PHE A 63 -18.69 -1.75 -11.97
N GLU A 64 -19.02 -0.98 -10.93
CA GLU A 64 -18.36 0.30 -10.68
C GLU A 64 -17.00 0.12 -9.98
N CYS A 65 -16.64 -1.09 -9.53
CA CYS A 65 -15.41 -1.36 -8.77
C CYS A 65 -14.18 -1.63 -9.65
N GLY A 66 -14.13 -1.03 -10.84
CA GLY A 66 -13.04 -1.17 -11.81
C GLY A 66 -13.43 -1.91 -13.09
N PRO A 67 -12.47 -2.19 -13.99
CA PRO A 67 -12.74 -2.96 -15.19
C PRO A 67 -13.14 -4.40 -14.84
N LEU A 68 -13.79 -5.09 -15.79
CA LEU A 68 -14.35 -6.44 -15.56
C LEU A 68 -13.30 -7.43 -15.02
N SER A 69 -12.06 -7.36 -15.52
CA SER A 69 -10.94 -8.19 -15.07
C SER A 69 -10.52 -7.95 -13.61
N SER A 70 -10.85 -6.80 -13.03
CA SER A 70 -10.64 -6.49 -11.61
C SER A 70 -11.81 -6.95 -10.73
N VAL A 71 -12.98 -7.18 -11.32
CA VAL A 71 -14.23 -7.52 -10.62
C VAL A 71 -14.47 -9.03 -10.57
N THR A 72 -14.07 -9.76 -11.62
CA THR A 72 -14.29 -11.21 -11.73
C THR A 72 -13.02 -11.98 -12.14
N THR A 73 -12.91 -13.23 -11.70
CA THR A 73 -11.97 -14.22 -12.24
C THR A 73 -12.45 -14.88 -13.53
N LEU A 74 -13.74 -14.80 -13.86
CA LEU A 74 -14.31 -15.43 -15.04
C LEU A 74 -13.98 -14.61 -16.31
N PRO A 75 -13.51 -15.25 -17.40
CA PRO A 75 -13.45 -14.61 -18.72
C PRO A 75 -14.85 -14.16 -19.17
N ASP A 76 -14.93 -13.08 -19.97
CA ASP A 76 -16.23 -12.49 -20.38
C ASP A 76 -17.23 -13.51 -20.97
N PRO A 77 -16.85 -14.44 -21.87
CA PRO A 77 -17.79 -15.45 -22.37
C PRO A 77 -18.36 -16.36 -21.27
N ILE A 78 -17.50 -16.78 -20.32
CA ILE A 78 -17.89 -17.66 -19.22
C ILE A 78 -18.76 -16.90 -18.20
N LEU A 79 -18.47 -15.63 -17.96
CA LEU A 79 -19.29 -14.78 -17.12
C LEU A 79 -20.71 -14.65 -17.70
N ARG A 80 -20.83 -14.43 -19.00
CA ARG A 80 -22.12 -14.34 -19.70
C ARG A 80 -22.92 -15.63 -19.56
N ASP A 81 -22.29 -16.77 -19.84
CA ASP A 81 -22.92 -18.09 -19.69
C ASP A 81 -23.37 -18.34 -18.24
N PHE A 82 -22.51 -18.03 -17.26
CA PHE A 82 -22.83 -18.15 -15.84
C PHE A 82 -24.06 -17.33 -15.42
N LEU A 83 -24.23 -16.13 -15.98
CA LEU A 83 -25.39 -15.28 -15.72
C LEU A 83 -26.65 -15.83 -16.39
N MET A 84 -26.55 -16.31 -17.62
CA MET A 84 -27.68 -16.93 -18.33
C MET A 84 -28.19 -18.17 -17.60
N ASP A 85 -27.29 -19.00 -17.04
CA ASP A 85 -27.65 -20.16 -16.20
C ASP A 85 -28.41 -19.74 -14.93
N ALA A 86 -28.17 -18.54 -14.43
CA ALA A 86 -28.91 -17.93 -13.32
C ALA A 86 -30.21 -17.22 -13.76
N GLY A 87 -30.58 -17.29 -15.04
CA GLY A 87 -31.72 -16.59 -15.61
C GLY A 87 -31.53 -15.06 -15.69
N VAL A 88 -30.29 -14.59 -15.75
CA VAL A 88 -29.92 -13.18 -15.85
C VAL A 88 -29.33 -12.91 -17.23
N GLU A 89 -30.02 -12.12 -18.04
CA GLU A 89 -29.54 -11.74 -19.38
C GLU A 89 -28.36 -10.75 -19.27
N PRO A 90 -27.15 -11.11 -19.76
CA PRO A 90 -25.98 -10.24 -19.67
C PRO A 90 -26.13 -8.98 -20.55
N PRO A 91 -25.30 -7.93 -20.37
CA PRO A 91 -25.37 -6.74 -21.19
C PRO A 91 -25.10 -7.06 -22.67
N ALA A 92 -25.88 -6.48 -23.58
CA ALA A 92 -25.59 -6.53 -25.01
C ALA A 92 -24.19 -6.00 -25.32
N ALA A 93 -23.62 -6.41 -26.46
CA ALA A 93 -22.31 -5.92 -26.90
C ALA A 93 -22.30 -4.39 -26.97
N GLY A 94 -21.27 -3.76 -26.39
CA GLY A 94 -21.13 -2.30 -26.33
C GLY A 94 -21.87 -1.61 -25.17
N VAL A 95 -22.70 -2.34 -24.40
CA VAL A 95 -23.31 -1.81 -23.18
C VAL A 95 -22.36 -2.00 -22.00
N SER A 96 -22.15 -0.93 -21.23
CA SER A 96 -21.34 -0.97 -20.00
C SER A 96 -21.98 -1.90 -18.96
N TRP A 97 -21.17 -2.76 -18.35
CA TRP A 97 -21.58 -3.62 -17.24
C TRP A 97 -22.13 -2.82 -16.04
N ALA A 98 -21.55 -1.65 -15.76
CA ALA A 98 -22.02 -0.77 -14.69
C ALA A 98 -23.41 -0.20 -14.97
N ASP A 99 -23.63 0.31 -16.19
CA ASP A 99 -24.91 0.89 -16.59
C ASP A 99 -26.01 -0.18 -16.65
N TRP A 100 -25.68 -1.35 -17.19
CA TRP A 100 -26.56 -2.51 -17.22
C TRP A 100 -27.02 -2.91 -15.82
N TRP A 101 -26.10 -3.11 -14.88
CA TRP A 101 -26.44 -3.48 -13.51
C TRP A 101 -27.34 -2.44 -12.85
N THR A 102 -27.01 -1.16 -12.99
CA THR A 102 -27.83 -0.05 -12.45
C THR A 102 -29.25 -0.10 -13.00
N ALA A 103 -29.43 -0.42 -14.29
CA ALA A 103 -30.74 -0.49 -14.92
C ALA A 103 -31.55 -1.72 -14.49
N ILE A 104 -30.93 -2.91 -14.41
CA ILE A 104 -31.68 -4.17 -14.19
C ILE A 104 -31.79 -4.57 -12.72
N ARG A 105 -30.87 -4.12 -11.85
CA ARG A 105 -30.84 -4.54 -10.45
C ARG A 105 -32.17 -4.28 -9.71
N PRO A 106 -32.87 -3.14 -9.88
CA PRO A 106 -34.11 -2.88 -9.16
C PRO A 106 -35.25 -3.87 -9.47
N THR A 107 -35.20 -4.54 -10.63
CA THR A 107 -36.21 -5.53 -11.05
C THR A 107 -35.77 -6.97 -10.81
N MET A 108 -34.53 -7.18 -10.37
CA MET A 108 -33.92 -8.49 -10.20
C MET A 108 -34.28 -9.10 -8.84
N PRO A 109 -34.78 -10.36 -8.78
CA PRO A 109 -34.93 -11.11 -7.52
C PRO A 109 -33.62 -11.20 -6.73
N GLU A 110 -33.72 -11.30 -5.41
CA GLU A 110 -32.54 -11.35 -4.52
C GLU A 110 -31.59 -12.51 -4.86
N GLU A 111 -32.13 -13.67 -5.24
CA GLU A 111 -31.34 -14.84 -5.65
C GLU A 111 -30.49 -14.56 -6.89
N GLN A 112 -31.05 -13.84 -7.87
CA GLN A 112 -30.32 -13.44 -9.08
C GLN A 112 -29.26 -12.39 -8.75
N GLN A 113 -29.56 -11.43 -7.87
CA GLN A 113 -28.58 -10.45 -7.41
C GLN A 113 -27.41 -11.15 -6.70
N ALA A 114 -27.71 -12.17 -5.89
CA ALA A 114 -26.69 -12.99 -5.22
C ALA A 114 -25.82 -13.75 -6.23
N ARG A 115 -26.38 -14.27 -7.32
CA ARG A 115 -25.61 -14.91 -8.41
C ARG A 115 -24.68 -13.93 -9.11
N VAL A 116 -25.12 -12.71 -9.41
CA VAL A 116 -24.21 -11.70 -9.99
C VAL A 116 -23.07 -11.34 -9.03
N TRP A 117 -23.37 -11.20 -7.73
CA TRP A 117 -22.34 -11.00 -6.71
C TRP A 117 -21.41 -12.20 -6.50
N GLN A 118 -21.87 -13.42 -6.78
CA GLN A 118 -21.03 -14.61 -6.81
C GLN A 118 -20.05 -14.54 -7.97
N ALA A 119 -20.48 -14.04 -9.13
CA ALA A 119 -19.62 -13.87 -10.30
C ALA A 119 -18.62 -12.71 -10.14
N ALA A 120 -18.98 -11.65 -9.40
CA ALA A 120 -18.10 -10.55 -9.00
C ALA A 120 -17.17 -10.93 -7.82
N ASP A 121 -16.49 -12.07 -7.94
CA ASP A 121 -15.79 -12.76 -6.87
C ASP A 121 -14.56 -12.02 -6.33
N LYS A 122 -13.95 -11.11 -7.10
CA LYS A 122 -12.79 -10.31 -6.66
C LYS A 122 -13.18 -9.09 -5.82
N VAL A 123 -14.43 -8.65 -5.86
CA VAL A 123 -14.89 -7.48 -5.09
C VAL A 123 -15.12 -7.89 -3.63
N ARG A 124 -14.33 -7.30 -2.73
CA ARG A 124 -14.44 -7.45 -1.27
C ARG A 124 -14.33 -6.09 -0.63
N PHE A 125 -15.25 -5.74 0.26
CA PHE A 125 -15.22 -4.48 0.99
C PHE A 125 -14.59 -4.62 2.37
N PHE A 126 -14.65 -5.82 2.94
CA PHE A 126 -14.06 -6.16 4.23
C PHE A 126 -13.16 -7.38 4.13
N GLU A 127 -12.16 -7.42 5.00
CA GLU A 127 -11.25 -8.56 5.19
C GLU A 127 -11.10 -8.85 6.68
N VAL A 128 -10.82 -10.11 7.01
CA VAL A 128 -10.44 -10.54 8.36
C VAL A 128 -8.92 -10.70 8.36
N THR A 129 -8.24 -10.01 9.26
CA THR A 129 -6.80 -10.16 9.48
C THR A 129 -6.55 -10.75 10.86
N GLU A 130 -5.67 -11.74 10.91
CA GLU A 130 -5.12 -12.24 12.16
C GLU A 130 -4.02 -11.27 12.63
N GLU A 131 -4.15 -10.77 13.84
CA GLU A 131 -3.16 -9.90 14.46
C GLU A 131 -2.70 -10.51 15.79
N PRO A 132 -1.39 -10.47 16.08
CA PRO A 132 -0.96 -10.74 17.44
C PRO A 132 -1.60 -9.72 18.37
N ASP A 133 -2.09 -10.17 19.52
CA ASP A 133 -2.43 -9.33 20.67
C ASP A 133 -1.14 -8.83 21.33
N ALA A 134 -0.34 -8.15 20.52
CA ALA A 134 0.84 -7.43 20.91
C ALA A 134 0.47 -5.95 20.96
N PRO A 135 1.09 -5.17 21.86
CA PRO A 135 0.97 -3.74 21.80
C PRO A 135 1.32 -3.21 20.40
N GLN A 136 0.58 -2.22 19.95
CA GLN A 136 0.81 -1.57 18.67
C GLN A 136 1.17 -0.10 18.88
N VAL A 137 1.97 0.43 17.97
CA VAL A 137 2.21 1.86 17.82
C VAL A 137 1.70 2.29 16.46
N HIS A 138 1.04 3.44 16.42
CA HIS A 138 0.45 4.00 15.20
C HIS A 138 1.32 5.14 14.68
N VAL A 139 1.98 4.93 13.56
CA VAL A 139 2.88 5.89 12.93
C VAL A 139 2.12 6.68 11.87
N VAL A 140 2.16 8.00 11.97
CA VAL A 140 1.62 8.94 10.97
C VAL A 140 2.68 9.15 9.89
N VAL A 141 2.30 8.86 8.66
CA VAL A 141 3.16 8.90 7.47
C VAL A 141 2.59 9.92 6.49
N ASP A 142 3.41 10.84 6.00
CA ASP A 142 3.00 11.88 5.04
C ASP A 142 3.52 11.52 3.64
N VAL A 143 2.63 11.03 2.78
CA VAL A 143 2.95 10.56 1.43
C VAL A 143 2.64 11.66 0.42
N THR A 144 3.67 12.18 -0.24
CA THR A 144 3.50 13.09 -1.40
C THR A 144 3.50 12.27 -2.68
N TRP A 145 2.52 12.51 -3.54
CA TRP A 145 2.41 11.98 -4.89
C TRP A 145 2.66 13.11 -5.89
N GLU A 146 3.37 12.79 -6.95
CA GLU A 146 3.60 13.66 -8.11
C GLU A 146 3.00 12.99 -9.36
N GLU A 147 2.29 13.77 -10.18
CA GLU A 147 1.89 13.32 -11.51
C GLU A 147 3.09 13.50 -12.46
N ARG A 148 3.57 12.41 -13.05
CA ARG A 148 4.58 12.40 -14.11
C ARG A 148 4.07 11.56 -15.27
N ASP A 149 3.98 12.18 -16.44
CA ASP A 149 3.54 11.52 -17.69
C ASP A 149 2.20 10.77 -17.55
N GLY A 150 1.27 11.34 -16.78
CA GLY A 150 -0.06 10.77 -16.54
C GLY A 150 -0.12 9.68 -15.47
N VAL A 151 1.03 9.30 -14.89
CA VAL A 151 1.13 8.34 -13.79
C VAL A 151 1.38 9.07 -12.47
N HIS A 152 0.67 8.69 -11.42
CA HIS A 152 0.92 9.20 -10.08
C HIS A 152 2.02 8.35 -9.44
N VAL A 153 3.17 8.96 -9.17
CA VAL A 153 4.30 8.31 -8.51
C VAL A 153 4.47 8.95 -7.14
N ALA A 154 4.67 8.16 -6.09
CA ALA A 154 5.01 8.73 -4.80
C ALA A 154 6.40 9.39 -4.91
N GLU A 155 6.53 10.64 -4.46
CA GLU A 155 7.82 11.36 -4.44
C GLU A 155 8.84 10.62 -3.55
N ARG A 156 8.35 9.85 -2.56
CA ARG A 156 9.12 8.99 -1.67
C ARG A 156 8.35 7.69 -1.42
N ASP A 157 8.97 6.54 -1.71
CA ASP A 157 8.42 5.19 -1.52
C ASP A 157 8.21 4.88 -0.04
N GLY A 158 7.08 5.33 0.53
CA GLY A 158 6.72 5.15 1.93
C GLY A 158 6.47 6.44 2.72
N GLY A 159 6.63 7.63 2.12
CA GLY A 159 6.33 8.92 2.76
C GLY A 159 7.28 9.37 3.88
N GLU A 160 6.98 10.50 4.52
CA GLU A 160 7.75 11.03 5.66
C GLU A 160 7.11 10.60 6.99
N LEU A 161 7.87 9.98 7.88
CA LEU A 161 7.39 9.66 9.23
C LEU A 161 7.26 10.95 10.06
N ILE A 162 6.04 11.30 10.43
CA ILE A 162 5.74 12.54 11.15
C ILE A 162 5.79 12.32 12.66
N ARG A 163 5.09 11.29 13.14
CA ARG A 163 4.89 11.05 14.57
C ARG A 163 4.40 9.63 14.81
N ALA A 164 4.76 9.06 15.95
CA ALA A 164 4.22 7.80 16.44
C ALA A 164 3.29 8.06 17.63
N CYS A 165 2.19 7.34 17.72
CA CYS A 165 1.18 7.51 18.76
C CYS A 165 0.77 6.16 19.33
N ARG A 166 0.40 6.13 20.61
CA ARG A 166 -0.18 4.92 21.21
C ARG A 166 -1.62 4.65 20.78
N SER A 167 -2.37 5.69 20.42
CA SER A 167 -3.78 5.57 20.02
C SER A 167 -3.98 5.86 18.54
N VAL A 168 -4.71 4.96 17.86
CA VAL A 168 -5.12 5.14 16.46
C VAL A 168 -5.97 6.40 16.28
N LYS A 169 -6.81 6.74 17.27
CA LYS A 169 -7.63 7.95 17.25
C LYS A 169 -6.75 9.18 17.23
N ARG A 170 -5.71 9.22 18.08
CA ARG A 170 -4.77 10.34 18.16
C ARG A 170 -3.94 10.46 16.88
N ALA A 171 -3.40 9.35 16.37
CA ALA A 171 -2.70 9.34 15.10
C ALA A 171 -3.59 9.87 13.95
N GLY A 172 -4.87 9.48 13.93
CA GLY A 172 -5.85 9.98 12.97
C GLY A 172 -6.15 11.48 13.10
N GLU A 173 -6.17 12.03 14.31
CA GLU A 173 -6.26 13.48 14.54
C GLU A 173 -5.05 14.22 14.01
N ILE A 174 -3.84 13.72 14.27
CA ILE A 174 -2.58 14.30 13.75
C ILE A 174 -2.55 14.23 12.22
N ALA A 175 -2.87 13.08 11.64
CA ALA A 175 -2.94 12.90 10.19
C ALA A 175 -3.94 13.87 9.54
N ARG A 176 -5.14 14.03 10.12
CA ARG A 176 -6.14 15.03 9.65
C ARG A 176 -5.64 16.46 9.82
N GLY A 177 -5.04 16.78 10.96
CA GLY A 177 -4.47 18.10 11.23
C GLY A 177 -3.40 18.47 10.21
N ARG A 178 -2.50 17.53 9.90
CA ARG A 178 -1.44 17.69 8.91
C ARG A 178 -1.99 17.83 7.50
N ALA A 179 -2.96 16.99 7.12
CA ALA A 179 -3.64 17.10 5.83
C ALA A 179 -4.35 18.45 5.67
N ASN A 180 -5.01 18.94 6.72
CA ASN A 180 -5.65 20.26 6.74
C ASN A 180 -4.62 21.40 6.65
N GLN A 181 -3.50 21.31 7.37
CA GLN A 181 -2.42 22.30 7.30
C GLN A 181 -1.86 22.40 5.87
N ARG A 182 -1.59 21.26 5.20
CA ARG A 182 -1.14 21.24 3.80
C ARG A 182 -2.17 21.85 2.86
N ARG A 183 -3.47 21.56 3.04
CA ARG A 183 -4.55 22.18 2.25
C ARG A 183 -4.53 23.70 2.38
N ILE A 184 -4.37 24.24 3.59
CA ILE A 184 -4.29 25.69 3.83
C ILE A 184 -3.05 26.28 3.16
N THR A 185 -1.88 25.64 3.29
CA THR A 185 -0.64 26.11 2.66
C THR A 185 -0.73 26.12 1.14
N LEU A 186 -1.28 25.07 0.53
CA LEU A 186 -1.47 24.97 -0.92
C LEU A 186 -2.55 25.92 -1.44
N ALA A 187 -3.64 26.11 -0.69
CA ALA A 187 -4.67 27.10 -1.02
C ALA A 187 -4.14 28.55 -0.95
N GLY A 188 -3.17 28.82 -0.08
CA GLY A 188 -2.45 30.10 -0.05
C GLY A 188 -1.52 30.31 -1.25
N GLN A 189 -1.07 29.24 -1.91
CA GLN A 189 -0.25 29.30 -3.13
C GLN A 189 -1.09 29.27 -4.43
N HIS A 190 -2.29 28.68 -4.38
CA HIS A 190 -3.28 28.68 -5.45
C HIS A 190 -4.68 28.79 -4.83
N ALA A 191 -5.27 29.98 -4.85
CA ALA A 191 -6.60 30.20 -4.30
C ALA A 191 -7.67 29.45 -5.10
N VAL A 192 -8.13 28.31 -4.60
CA VAL A 192 -9.40 27.68 -4.99
C VAL A 192 -10.09 27.15 -3.74
N ASP A 193 -11.28 27.66 -3.45
CA ASP A 193 -12.16 27.20 -2.38
C ASP A 193 -12.54 25.73 -2.57
N ALA A 194 -12.19 24.90 -1.58
CA ALA A 194 -12.66 23.52 -1.49
C ALA A 194 -13.34 23.31 -0.13
N ALA A 195 -14.68 23.25 -0.14
CA ALA A 195 -15.52 23.03 1.03
C ALA A 195 -15.31 21.62 1.66
N PRO A 196 -15.56 21.45 2.97
CA PRO A 196 -15.32 20.19 3.69
C PRO A 196 -16.25 19.04 3.27
N PHE A 197 -15.64 17.86 3.13
CA PHE A 197 -16.24 16.54 2.84
C PHE A 197 -17.00 15.96 4.05
N ALA A 198 -18.05 16.64 4.52
CA ALA A 198 -18.85 16.13 5.65
C ALA A 198 -20.25 15.64 5.28
N ASP A 199 -20.89 16.06 4.17
CA ASP A 199 -22.31 15.70 3.92
C ASP A 199 -22.71 15.64 2.43
N CYS A 200 -21.93 14.97 1.57
CA CYS A 200 -22.35 14.78 0.18
C CYS A 200 -23.35 13.61 0.06
N ARG A 201 -24.64 13.91 0.19
CA ARG A 201 -25.71 13.09 -0.42
C ARG A 201 -25.53 13.07 -1.95
N PRO A 202 -25.90 12.00 -2.66
CA PRO A 202 -25.55 11.80 -4.08
C PRO A 202 -26.24 12.74 -5.07
N SER A 203 -27.16 13.60 -4.63
CA SER A 203 -28.11 14.22 -5.55
C SER A 203 -27.63 15.47 -6.28
N HIS A 204 -26.56 16.16 -5.84
CA HIS A 204 -26.12 17.43 -6.46
C HIS A 204 -24.58 17.55 -6.49
N VAL A 205 -23.91 16.69 -7.25
CA VAL A 205 -22.54 17.00 -7.71
C VAL A 205 -22.71 17.75 -9.04
N PRO A 206 -22.41 19.06 -9.13
CA PRO A 206 -22.48 19.76 -10.41
C PRO A 206 -21.53 19.09 -11.41
N ASP A 207 -22.00 18.93 -12.64
CA ASP A 207 -21.21 18.35 -13.73
C ASP A 207 -19.91 19.17 -13.89
N PRO A 208 -18.74 18.59 -13.59
CA PRO A 208 -17.47 19.29 -13.71
C PRO A 208 -17.12 19.63 -15.17
N PHE A 209 -17.90 19.16 -16.14
CA PHE A 209 -17.76 19.44 -17.58
C PHE A 209 -18.80 20.41 -18.15
N ALA A 210 -19.67 21.01 -17.31
CA ALA A 210 -20.59 22.04 -17.77
C ALA A 210 -19.81 23.25 -18.33
N PRO A 211 -20.22 23.87 -19.46
CA PRO A 211 -19.55 25.04 -20.01
C PRO A 211 -19.56 26.18 -18.98
N GLY A 212 -18.40 26.50 -18.41
CA GLY A 212 -18.25 27.51 -17.36
C GLY A 212 -17.89 26.96 -15.97
N SER A 213 -17.78 25.65 -15.78
CA SER A 213 -17.16 25.08 -14.58
C SER A 213 -15.66 25.38 -14.57
N THR A 214 -15.17 25.91 -13.46
CA THR A 214 -13.74 26.11 -13.23
C THR A 214 -13.03 24.78 -13.46
N ARG A 215 -12.13 24.71 -14.45
CA ARG A 215 -11.22 23.58 -14.65
C ARG A 215 -10.69 23.18 -13.27
N LEU A 216 -11.04 21.98 -12.79
CA LEU A 216 -10.32 21.35 -11.69
C LEU A 216 -8.86 21.31 -12.15
N LEU A 217 -8.06 22.24 -11.63
CA LEU A 217 -6.63 22.27 -11.85
C LEU A 217 -6.14 20.89 -11.44
N ARG A 218 -5.62 20.11 -12.40
CA ARG A 218 -4.81 18.93 -12.07
C ARG A 218 -3.75 19.43 -11.12
N LEU A 219 -3.84 19.03 -9.85
CA LEU A 219 -2.82 19.39 -8.89
C LEU A 219 -1.62 18.50 -9.25
N PRO A 220 -0.51 19.07 -9.77
CA PRO A 220 0.64 18.27 -10.18
C PRO A 220 1.27 17.52 -8.99
N ARG A 221 0.89 17.90 -7.76
CA ARG A 221 1.24 17.23 -6.52
C ARG A 221 0.02 17.05 -5.62
N ALA A 222 -0.19 15.83 -5.16
CA ALA A 222 -1.14 15.50 -4.11
C ALA A 222 -0.37 15.04 -2.87
N SER A 223 -0.88 15.26 -1.67
CA SER A 223 -0.27 14.71 -0.45
C SER A 223 -1.34 14.17 0.48
N PHE A 224 -1.07 13.02 1.06
CA PHE A 224 -1.98 12.35 1.97
C PHE A 224 -1.22 11.91 3.22
N CYS A 225 -1.82 12.12 4.38
CA CYS A 225 -1.31 11.55 5.62
C CYS A 225 -2.03 10.23 5.89
N GLU A 226 -1.27 9.17 6.10
CA GLU A 226 -1.73 7.83 6.43
C GLU A 226 -1.32 7.48 7.87
N VAL A 227 -2.10 6.61 8.51
CA VAL A 227 -1.77 6.04 9.83
C VAL A 227 -1.46 4.57 9.63
N VAL A 228 -0.23 4.17 9.94
CA VAL A 228 0.23 2.79 9.84
C VAL A 228 0.37 2.22 11.26
N SER A 229 -0.39 1.18 11.57
CA SER A 229 -0.23 0.41 12.81
C SER A 229 0.89 -0.60 12.62
N ILE A 230 1.92 -0.54 13.46
CA ILE A 230 3.00 -1.51 13.49
C ILE A 230 3.04 -2.18 14.85
N PRO A 231 3.47 -3.46 14.92
CA PRO A 231 3.79 -4.08 16.20
C PRO A 231 4.76 -3.20 16.98
N PHE A 232 4.62 -3.26 18.30
CA PHE A 232 5.53 -2.64 19.23
C PHE A 232 6.09 -3.74 20.12
N ASP A 233 7.34 -4.11 19.85
CA ASP A 233 8.02 -5.11 20.65
C ASP A 233 8.58 -4.43 21.89
N ASP A 234 7.98 -4.75 23.02
CA ASP A 234 8.49 -4.29 24.29
C ASP A 234 8.35 -5.40 25.33
N SER A 235 9.43 -6.16 25.48
CA SER A 235 9.66 -7.00 26.66
C SER A 235 9.63 -6.20 27.98
N ARG A 236 9.59 -4.86 27.91
CA ARG A 236 9.53 -3.91 29.03
C ARG A 236 8.37 -2.92 28.90
N TYR A 237 7.22 -3.33 28.33
CA TYR A 237 6.04 -2.48 28.07
C TYR A 237 5.59 -1.59 29.26
N ASP A 238 5.77 -2.08 30.49
CA ASP A 238 5.45 -1.34 31.71
C ASP A 238 6.53 -0.31 32.12
N ALA A 239 7.77 -0.48 31.66
CA ALA A 239 8.90 0.42 31.95
C ALA A 239 8.87 1.72 31.13
N ILE A 240 8.08 1.81 30.05
CA ILE A 240 7.88 3.05 29.28
C ILE A 240 7.19 4.16 30.10
N GLN A 241 6.54 3.82 31.22
CA GLN A 241 6.10 4.85 32.16
C GLN A 241 7.27 5.66 32.74
N GLY A 242 8.49 5.10 32.76
CA GLY A 242 9.70 5.73 33.30
C GLY A 242 10.73 6.21 32.28
N ILE A 243 10.59 5.89 30.98
CA ILE A 243 11.51 6.40 29.96
C ILE A 243 11.10 7.85 29.64
N GLY A 244 11.99 8.77 29.98
CA GLY A 244 11.83 10.22 29.79
C GLY A 244 12.08 10.69 28.36
N GLU A 245 12.01 9.82 27.36
CA GLU A 245 12.26 10.19 25.98
C GLU A 245 10.98 10.09 25.14
N ASP A 246 10.56 11.25 24.63
CA ASP A 246 9.41 11.46 23.73
C ASP A 246 9.65 10.87 22.33
N ARG A 247 10.29 9.70 22.24
CA ARG A 247 10.71 9.09 20.97
C ARG A 247 10.55 7.57 20.99
N VAL A 248 10.37 7.00 19.80
CA VAL A 248 10.33 5.56 19.55
C VAL A 248 11.23 5.22 18.36
N CYS A 249 11.93 4.10 18.44
CA CYS A 249 12.78 3.63 17.35
C CYS A 249 11.93 2.83 16.36
N VAL A 250 11.76 3.33 15.14
CA VAL A 250 10.98 2.67 14.09
C VAL A 250 11.91 2.01 13.08
N VAL A 251 11.73 0.72 12.85
CA VAL A 251 12.40 -0.01 11.78
C VAL A 251 11.62 0.18 10.48
N ILE A 252 12.32 0.64 9.46
CA ILE A 252 11.78 0.99 8.15
C ILE A 252 12.35 0.02 7.10
N ARG A 253 11.49 -0.59 6.29
CA ARG A 253 11.85 -1.38 5.11
C ARG A 253 11.80 -0.52 3.85
N HIS A 254 12.93 -0.30 3.20
CA HIS A 254 12.97 0.43 1.94
C HIS A 254 12.43 -0.44 0.82
N ASP A 255 11.46 0.09 0.09
CA ASP A 255 11.06 -0.49 -1.17
C ASP A 255 11.97 0.07 -2.27
N TYR A 256 12.31 -0.79 -3.22
CA TYR A 256 13.09 -0.42 -4.37
C TYR A 256 12.22 -0.66 -5.59
N SER A 257 11.36 0.30 -5.91
CA SER A 257 10.70 0.30 -7.20
C SER A 257 11.67 0.88 -8.23
N VAL A 258 12.05 0.09 -9.24
CA VAL A 258 12.86 0.61 -10.35
C VAL A 258 11.94 1.26 -11.35
N ARG A 259 12.23 2.54 -11.62
CA ARG A 259 11.52 3.31 -12.62
C ARG A 259 11.85 2.76 -14.01
N PRO A 260 10.90 2.77 -14.96
CA PRO A 260 11.13 2.36 -16.34
C PRO A 260 12.29 3.09 -17.03
N GLU A 261 12.67 4.27 -16.53
CA GLU A 261 13.71 5.14 -17.10
C GLU A 261 15.11 4.89 -16.51
N GLY A 262 15.28 3.86 -15.65
CA GLY A 262 16.60 3.45 -15.14
C GLY A 262 17.29 4.40 -14.16
N ALA A 263 16.71 5.57 -13.86
CA ALA A 263 17.28 6.49 -12.88
C ALA A 263 16.89 6.10 -11.45
N CYS A 264 17.86 5.57 -10.68
CA CYS A 264 17.81 5.65 -9.21
C CYS A 264 18.14 7.09 -8.79
N ASN A 265 17.22 7.77 -8.12
CA ASN A 265 17.50 9.11 -7.60
C ASN A 265 18.55 9.04 -6.49
N GLU A 266 19.81 9.38 -6.76
CA GLU A 266 20.90 9.43 -5.78
C GLU A 266 20.71 10.44 -4.63
N GLY A 267 19.64 11.25 -4.65
CA GLY A 267 19.35 12.26 -3.63
C GLY A 267 17.99 12.13 -2.94
N ALA A 268 17.15 11.16 -3.31
CA ALA A 268 15.91 10.92 -2.58
C ALA A 268 16.28 10.20 -1.29
N ALA A 269 16.05 10.82 -0.13
CA ALA A 269 16.05 10.09 1.13
C ALA A 269 14.96 9.02 1.04
N TYR A 270 15.36 7.81 0.64
CA TYR A 270 14.50 6.62 0.62
C TYR A 270 13.98 6.45 2.04
N LEU A 271 12.66 6.59 2.22
CA LEU A 271 11.98 6.40 3.49
C LEU A 271 10.92 5.35 3.23
N GLY A 272 11.28 4.12 3.55
CA GLY A 272 10.47 2.94 3.35
C GLY A 272 9.22 2.78 4.24
N VAL A 273 8.64 1.58 4.19
CA VAL A 273 7.46 1.18 4.96
C VAL A 273 7.87 0.88 6.40
N PRO A 274 7.26 1.51 7.43
CA PRO A 274 7.53 1.14 8.81
C PRO A 274 7.03 -0.28 9.06
N VAL A 275 7.86 -1.12 9.67
CA VAL A 275 7.57 -2.56 9.87
C VAL A 275 7.45 -2.96 11.33
N ASN A 276 8.19 -2.32 12.23
CA ASN A 276 8.17 -2.61 13.66
C ASN A 276 8.70 -1.41 14.45
N ALA A 277 8.32 -1.29 15.72
CA ALA A 277 8.78 -0.24 16.62
C ALA A 277 9.28 -0.79 17.95
N PHE A 278 10.26 -0.11 18.52
CA PHE A 278 10.97 -0.50 19.73
C PHE A 278 11.19 0.70 20.65
N ALA A 279 11.25 0.44 21.94
CA ALA A 279 11.60 1.45 22.93
C ALA A 279 13.07 1.86 22.86
N ASP A 280 13.95 0.95 22.45
CA ASP A 280 15.41 1.10 22.47
C ASP A 280 16.02 0.93 21.06
N TRP A 281 17.08 1.70 20.79
CA TRP A 281 17.75 1.70 19.49
C TRP A 281 18.49 0.39 19.21
N ASP A 282 19.13 -0.21 20.21
CA ASP A 282 19.91 -1.43 20.03
C ASP A 282 18.99 -2.60 19.68
N ASP A 283 17.82 -2.71 20.33
CA ASP A 283 16.80 -3.71 19.99
C ASP A 283 16.27 -3.51 18.56
N ALA A 284 15.96 -2.27 18.18
CA ALA A 284 15.56 -1.95 16.81
C ALA A 284 16.66 -2.26 15.78
N ALA A 285 17.92 -1.98 16.12
CA ALA A 285 19.07 -2.23 15.25
C ALA A 285 19.32 -3.72 15.07
N ASN A 286 19.21 -4.50 16.15
CA ASN A 286 19.30 -5.96 16.11
C ASN A 286 18.21 -6.55 15.21
N TYR A 287 16.95 -6.16 15.43
CA TYR A 287 15.84 -6.62 14.59
C TYR A 287 16.00 -6.21 13.12
N ALA A 288 16.42 -4.98 12.85
CA ALA A 288 16.71 -4.52 11.48
C ALA A 288 17.84 -5.33 10.83
N ASN A 289 18.84 -5.77 11.59
CA ASN A 289 19.92 -6.62 11.09
C ASN A 289 19.45 -8.05 10.82
N GLU A 290 18.60 -8.62 11.67
CA GLU A 290 17.96 -9.92 11.42
C GLU A 290 17.15 -9.91 10.11
N LEU A 291 16.31 -8.87 9.91
CA LEU A 291 15.55 -8.69 8.67
C LEU A 291 16.44 -8.51 7.45
N LYS A 292 17.57 -7.81 7.56
CA LYS A 292 18.57 -7.71 6.47
C LYS A 292 19.13 -9.09 6.15
N THR A 293 19.59 -9.85 7.14
CA THR A 293 20.13 -11.20 6.93
C THR A 293 19.10 -12.11 6.28
N GLN A 294 17.85 -12.08 6.75
CA GLN A 294 16.76 -12.84 6.15
C GLN A 294 16.54 -12.42 4.69
N ALA A 295 16.39 -11.12 4.40
CA ALA A 295 16.18 -10.62 3.05
C ALA A 295 17.34 -11.02 2.11
N ARG A 296 18.58 -10.81 2.54
CA ARG A 296 19.79 -11.14 1.78
C ARG A 296 19.93 -12.63 1.46
N SER A 297 19.25 -13.50 2.22
CA SER A 297 19.27 -14.95 1.99
C SER A 297 18.47 -15.39 0.76
N TRP A 298 17.51 -14.59 0.28
CA TRP A 298 16.65 -14.94 -0.87
C TRP A 298 16.54 -13.84 -1.91
N PHE A 299 16.84 -12.59 -1.56
CA PHE A 299 16.70 -11.44 -2.45
C PHE A 299 17.90 -11.29 -3.38
N ASN A 300 17.63 -11.14 -4.67
CA ASN A 300 18.62 -10.82 -5.68
C ASN A 300 18.68 -9.29 -5.86
N PRO A 301 19.78 -8.61 -5.51
CA PRO A 301 19.87 -7.15 -5.62
C PRO A 301 19.70 -6.62 -7.06
N PHE A 302 19.93 -7.48 -8.06
CA PHE A 302 19.81 -7.13 -9.47
C PHE A 302 18.42 -7.44 -10.05
N SER A 303 17.52 -8.09 -9.31
CA SER A 303 16.11 -8.28 -9.72
C SER A 303 15.34 -6.98 -9.82
N LEU A 304 15.93 -5.91 -9.28
CA LEU A 304 15.44 -4.56 -9.40
C LEU A 304 15.50 -4.07 -10.86
N GLY A 305 16.25 -4.70 -11.77
CA GLY A 305 16.36 -4.21 -13.16
C GLY A 305 17.33 -3.03 -13.26
N LEU A 306 18.29 -2.98 -12.34
CA LEU A 306 19.37 -2.01 -12.32
C LEU A 306 20.48 -2.48 -13.26
N LEU A 307 20.75 -1.72 -14.32
CA LEU A 307 21.82 -2.04 -15.26
C LEU A 307 23.19 -1.75 -14.65
N PRO A 308 24.27 -2.43 -15.09
CA PRO A 308 25.64 -2.18 -14.64
C PRO A 308 26.16 -0.74 -14.87
N GLU A 309 25.56 -0.01 -15.79
CA GLU A 309 25.87 1.42 -16.02
C GLU A 309 25.34 2.30 -14.88
N GLN A 310 24.39 1.76 -14.11
CA GLN A 310 23.70 2.33 -12.96
C GLN A 310 24.15 1.67 -11.65
N LEU A 311 25.39 1.14 -11.58
CA LEU A 311 26.04 0.66 -10.35
C LEU A 311 26.28 1.77 -9.29
N VAL A 312 25.46 2.82 -9.31
CA VAL A 312 25.07 3.66 -8.16
C VAL A 312 24.78 2.81 -6.92
N ILE A 313 24.26 1.60 -7.12
CA ILE A 313 24.04 0.64 -6.04
C ILE A 313 25.30 -0.06 -5.54
N LEU A 314 26.49 0.17 -6.11
CA LEU A 314 27.74 -0.32 -5.53
C LEU A 314 28.43 0.83 -4.80
N ARG A 315 28.82 0.58 -3.56
CA ARG A 315 29.70 1.51 -2.83
C ARG A 315 31.05 1.67 -3.52
N SER A 316 31.50 0.62 -4.22
CA SER A 316 32.73 0.62 -5.00
C SER A 316 32.70 -0.51 -6.02
N VAL A 317 32.66 -0.13 -7.30
CA VAL A 317 32.76 -1.05 -8.44
C VAL A 317 34.05 -1.87 -8.36
N HIS A 318 35.18 -1.22 -8.08
CA HIS A 318 36.47 -1.90 -7.95
C HIS A 318 36.46 -2.98 -6.86
N ARG A 319 35.94 -2.69 -5.66
CA ARG A 319 35.84 -3.68 -4.57
C ARG A 319 34.93 -4.86 -4.95
N PHE A 320 33.86 -4.60 -5.70
CA PHE A 320 32.99 -5.66 -6.19
C PHE A 320 33.75 -6.61 -7.11
N TYR A 321 34.46 -6.10 -8.11
CA TYR A 321 35.26 -6.92 -9.03
C TYR A 321 36.38 -7.68 -8.32
N GLU A 322 37.07 -7.04 -7.37
CA GLU A 322 38.09 -7.73 -6.56
C GLU A 322 37.49 -8.89 -5.77
N PHE A 323 36.34 -8.68 -5.13
CA PHE A 323 35.64 -9.70 -4.36
C PHE A 323 35.14 -10.84 -5.24
N VAL A 324 34.51 -10.54 -6.38
CA VAL A 324 34.05 -11.58 -7.33
C VAL A 324 35.23 -12.41 -7.83
N ARG A 325 36.39 -11.78 -8.07
CA ARG A 325 37.61 -12.49 -8.44
C ARG A 325 38.13 -13.42 -7.34
N THR A 326 38.02 -13.07 -6.05
CA THR A 326 38.43 -13.98 -4.97
C THR A 326 37.53 -15.20 -4.84
N LEU A 327 36.29 -15.13 -5.36
CA LEU A 327 35.38 -16.27 -5.44
C LEU A 327 35.69 -17.21 -6.62
N GLY A 328 36.61 -16.83 -7.52
CA GLY A 328 36.91 -17.59 -8.73
C GLY A 328 35.79 -17.56 -9.78
N VAL A 329 34.85 -16.62 -9.63
CA VAL A 329 33.73 -16.42 -10.56
C VAL A 329 34.08 -15.24 -11.47
N SER A 330 33.81 -15.37 -12.76
CA SER A 330 33.92 -14.24 -13.67
C SER A 330 32.75 -13.28 -13.41
N PRO A 331 32.98 -11.96 -13.31
CA PRO A 331 31.89 -11.00 -13.27
C PRO A 331 31.03 -11.13 -14.54
N PRO A 332 29.73 -10.82 -14.48
CA PRO A 332 28.88 -10.88 -15.66
C PRO A 332 29.38 -9.87 -16.69
N HIS A 333 29.52 -10.31 -17.93
CA HIS A 333 30.00 -9.48 -19.04
C HIS A 333 28.86 -8.82 -19.84
N ASP A 334 27.61 -9.27 -19.64
CA ASP A 334 26.40 -8.81 -20.35
C ASP A 334 25.34 -8.24 -19.37
N GLU A 335 24.14 -7.96 -19.87
CA GLU A 335 22.99 -7.45 -19.09
C GLU A 335 22.36 -8.49 -18.14
N ASP A 336 22.77 -9.77 -18.17
CA ASP A 336 22.19 -10.83 -17.34
C ASP A 336 22.79 -10.92 -15.92
N TRP A 337 22.73 -9.80 -15.19
CA TRP A 337 23.15 -9.74 -13.78
C TRP A 337 22.25 -10.58 -12.86
N GLN A 338 20.99 -10.74 -13.25
CA GLN A 338 20.02 -11.54 -12.50
C GLN A 338 20.36 -13.03 -12.56
N GLY A 339 20.57 -13.54 -13.78
CA GLY A 339 21.00 -14.93 -14.01
C GLY A 339 22.35 -15.20 -13.36
N TRP A 340 23.31 -14.30 -13.52
CA TRP A 340 24.62 -14.43 -12.89
C TRP A 340 24.55 -14.55 -11.36
N TRP A 341 23.76 -13.68 -10.70
CA TRP A 341 23.58 -13.79 -9.25
C TRP A 341 22.92 -15.11 -8.86
N ALA A 342 21.87 -15.50 -9.56
CA ALA A 342 21.13 -16.73 -9.28
C ALA A 342 22.01 -17.99 -9.43
N GLU A 343 22.87 -18.01 -10.46
CA GLU A 343 23.73 -19.16 -10.76
C GLU A 343 24.96 -19.22 -9.85
N PHE A 344 25.68 -18.11 -9.68
CA PHE A 344 27.01 -18.13 -9.07
C PHE A 344 27.06 -17.62 -7.63
N ILE A 345 26.17 -16.70 -7.26
CA ILE A 345 26.20 -16.05 -5.95
C ILE A 345 25.20 -16.67 -4.99
N GLN A 346 23.97 -16.90 -5.43
CA GLN A 346 22.88 -17.41 -4.60
C GLN A 346 23.20 -18.74 -3.90
N PRO A 347 23.92 -19.70 -4.53
CA PRO A 347 24.31 -20.95 -3.87
C PRO A 347 25.41 -20.80 -2.81
N LEU A 348 26.09 -19.65 -2.73
CA LEU A 348 27.18 -19.44 -1.77
C LEU A 348 26.67 -19.35 -0.33
N PRO A 349 27.51 -19.69 0.67
CA PRO A 349 27.19 -19.50 2.08
C PRO A 349 26.72 -18.07 2.37
N ILE A 350 25.76 -17.92 3.30
CA ILE A 350 25.17 -16.62 3.62
C ILE A 350 26.22 -15.60 4.07
N GLN A 351 27.27 -16.04 4.76
CA GLN A 351 28.37 -15.17 5.20
C GLN A 351 29.12 -14.55 4.02
N THR A 352 29.32 -15.31 2.94
CA THR A 352 29.95 -14.84 1.70
C THR A 352 29.03 -13.86 0.97
N ARG A 353 27.73 -14.17 0.89
CA ARG A 353 26.74 -13.27 0.30
C ARG A 353 26.62 -11.96 1.09
N ASP A 354 26.69 -12.01 2.41
CA ASP A 354 26.67 -10.83 3.27
C ASP A 354 27.85 -9.89 3.02
N GLN A 355 29.05 -10.43 2.75
CA GLN A 355 30.21 -9.62 2.37
C GLN A 355 29.96 -8.89 1.05
N LEU A 356 29.40 -9.56 0.05
CA LEU A 356 29.03 -8.95 -1.22
C LEU A 356 27.94 -7.87 -1.04
N TRP A 357 26.94 -8.16 -0.21
CA TRP A 357 25.90 -7.20 0.17
C TRP A 357 26.43 -5.95 0.89
N ASN A 358 27.57 -6.03 1.57
CA ASN A 358 28.19 -4.85 2.18
C ASN A 358 28.92 -3.97 1.16
N ILE A 359 29.27 -4.51 -0.01
CA ILE A 359 29.80 -3.76 -1.16
C ILE A 359 28.63 -3.09 -1.90
N ILE A 360 27.44 -3.67 -1.85
CA ILE A 360 26.20 -3.12 -2.39
C ILE A 360 25.67 -2.01 -1.44
N ALA A 361 25.43 -0.82 -1.96
CA ALA A 361 24.91 0.38 -1.30
C ALA A 361 23.39 0.39 -1.10
N ILE A 362 22.71 -0.74 -1.31
CA ILE A 362 21.27 -0.89 -1.11
C ILE A 362 20.99 -1.00 0.40
N ARG A 363 20.19 -0.06 0.92
CA ARG A 363 19.68 -0.05 2.29
C ARG A 363 18.34 -0.79 2.32
N LEU A 364 18.33 -2.08 2.65
CA LEU A 364 17.07 -2.83 2.76
C LEU A 364 16.23 -2.39 3.97
N TYR A 365 16.89 -2.16 5.12
CA TYR A 365 16.23 -1.75 6.36
C TYR A 365 17.06 -0.70 7.11
N THR A 366 16.40 0.27 7.74
CA THR A 366 17.03 1.28 8.62
C THR A 366 16.21 1.51 9.88
N VAL A 367 16.87 1.96 10.95
CA VAL A 367 16.21 2.44 12.16
C VAL A 367 16.12 3.96 12.12
N VAL A 368 14.99 4.53 12.53
CA VAL A 368 14.79 5.98 12.62
C VAL A 368 14.10 6.32 13.95
N ASP A 369 14.59 7.35 14.62
CA ASP A 369 13.95 7.88 15.82
C ASP A 369 12.77 8.77 15.45
N VAL A 370 11.57 8.38 15.84
CA VAL A 370 10.33 9.12 15.58
C VAL A 370 9.81 9.71 16.88
N PRO A 371 9.38 10.99 16.91
CA PRO A 371 8.71 11.54 18.08
C PRO A 371 7.49 10.71 18.48
N PHE A 372 7.37 10.38 19.76
CA PHE A 372 6.32 9.53 20.32
C PHE A 372 5.40 10.32 21.24
N GLU A 373 4.10 10.25 20.98
CA GLU A 373 3.06 10.88 21.79
C GLU A 373 2.30 9.79 22.56
N LYS A 374 2.40 9.87 23.89
CA LYS A 374 1.87 8.87 24.85
C LYS A 374 0.35 8.72 24.78
#